data_AF-A0A315AB57-F1
#
_entry.id   AF-A0A315AB57-F1
#
_cell.length_a   1.000
_cell.length_b   1.000
_cell.length_c   1.000
_cell.angle_alpha   90.00
_cell.angle_beta   90.00
_cell.angle_gamma   90.00
#
_symmetry.space_group_name_H-M   'P 1'
#
loop_
_entity.id
_entity.type
_entity.pdbx_description
1 polymer ?
#
loop_
_entity_poly.entity_id
_entity_poly.type
_entity_poly.pdbx_seq_one_letter_code
_entity_poly.pdbx_strand_id
1 'polypeptide(L)'
;MAFVYRYDPAEHREKHCGSQNKASFQRQGSAWIGQCPANLDKSTAETLLKNGIGEWDDPSEAHPARIFTYYQGAVYVAVPTEPGLSYHGFPWRGRPGQNRVARPVLKELIKMAENRGETKALQKWLDEHNT
;
A
#
# COMPACT_ATOMS: atom_id res chain seq x y z
N MET A 1 12.60 -7.93 -8.53
CA MET A 1 11.77 -9.11 -8.82
C MET A 1 10.36 -8.61 -9.10
N ALA A 2 9.74 -9.02 -10.19
CA ALA A 2 8.35 -8.69 -10.45
C ALA A 2 7.48 -9.83 -9.93
N PHE A 3 6.50 -9.53 -9.07
CA PHE A 3 5.56 -10.54 -8.60
C PHE A 3 4.60 -10.95 -9.73
N VAL A 4 4.10 -12.19 -9.71
CA VAL A 4 3.10 -12.69 -10.67
C VAL A 4 1.67 -12.62 -10.09
N TYR A 5 1.51 -11.95 -8.95
CA TYR A 5 0.24 -11.89 -8.22
C TYR A 5 -0.81 -11.03 -8.93
N ARG A 6 -2.07 -11.41 -8.78
CA ARG A 6 -3.23 -10.68 -9.29
C ARG A 6 -3.71 -9.66 -8.28
N TYR A 7 -3.99 -8.44 -8.74
CA TYR A 7 -4.66 -7.45 -7.90
C TYR A 7 -6.14 -7.80 -7.73
N ASP A 8 -6.56 -7.89 -6.48
CA ASP A 8 -7.94 -8.11 -6.08
C ASP A 8 -8.54 -6.79 -5.54
N PRO A 9 -9.50 -6.18 -6.25
CA PRO A 9 -10.15 -4.95 -5.79
C PRO A 9 -11.05 -5.16 -4.57
N ALA A 10 -11.32 -6.41 -4.17
CA ALA A 10 -12.33 -6.77 -3.18
C ALA A 10 -13.71 -6.18 -3.54
N GLU A 11 -14.19 -6.50 -4.76
CA GLU A 11 -15.35 -5.94 -5.50
C GLU A 11 -16.68 -5.83 -4.71
N HIS A 12 -16.79 -6.40 -3.52
CA HIS A 12 -17.95 -6.28 -2.62
C HIS A 12 -17.82 -5.18 -1.55
N ARG A 13 -16.74 -4.38 -1.58
CA ARG A 13 -16.49 -3.31 -0.60
C ARG A 13 -16.59 -1.97 -1.31
N GLU A 14 -17.75 -1.31 -1.22
CA GLU A 14 -18.04 0.06 -1.71
C GLU A 14 -17.08 1.15 -1.19
N LYS A 15 -16.06 0.79 -0.40
CA LYS A 15 -15.33 1.67 0.52
C LYS A 15 -13.98 2.18 -0.01
N HIS A 16 -13.63 1.90 -1.27
CA HIS A 16 -12.26 2.08 -1.77
C HIS A 16 -12.07 3.17 -2.83
N CYS A 17 -13.11 3.66 -3.48
CA CYS A 17 -13.01 4.79 -4.40
C CYS A 17 -13.31 6.08 -3.62
N GLY A 18 -12.27 6.76 -3.12
CA GLY A 18 -12.43 8.12 -2.62
C GLY A 18 -12.89 9.04 -3.75
N SER A 19 -13.66 10.09 -3.45
CA SER A 19 -14.05 11.10 -4.45
C SER A 19 -12.91 12.05 -4.84
N GLN A 20 -11.74 11.87 -4.22
CA GLN A 20 -10.58 12.74 -4.39
C GLN A 20 -9.49 12.01 -5.20
N ASN A 21 -8.71 12.76 -5.97
CA ASN A 21 -7.53 12.25 -6.70
C ASN A 21 -6.30 12.09 -5.79
N LYS A 22 -6.52 11.75 -4.51
CA LYS A 22 -5.46 11.51 -3.52
C LYS A 22 -5.92 10.46 -2.53
N ALA A 23 -4.97 9.72 -1.96
CA ALA A 23 -5.27 8.79 -0.89
C ALA A 23 -5.77 9.55 0.35
N SER A 24 -6.77 8.99 1.02
CA SER A 24 -7.35 9.56 2.23
C SER A 24 -7.76 8.46 3.20
N PHE A 25 -8.04 8.88 4.44
CA PHE A 25 -8.62 8.00 5.45
C PHE A 25 -9.94 8.57 5.93
N GLN A 26 -10.97 7.73 5.98
CA GLN A 26 -12.24 8.06 6.60
C GLN A 26 -12.43 7.25 7.87
N ARG A 27 -12.92 7.88 8.93
CA ARG A 27 -13.28 7.18 10.17
C ARG A 27 -14.69 6.62 10.04
N GLN A 28 -14.85 5.31 10.26
CA GLN A 28 -16.15 4.64 10.35
C GLN A 28 -16.20 3.90 11.69
N GLY A 29 -16.94 4.47 12.65
CA GLY A 29 -16.93 3.99 14.04
C GLY A 29 -15.54 4.12 14.69
N SER A 30 -15.01 3.01 15.20
CA SER A 30 -13.66 2.94 15.76
C SER A 30 -12.57 2.69 14.70
N ALA A 31 -12.95 2.32 13.48
CA ALA A 31 -12.02 1.94 12.43
C ALA A 31 -11.69 3.11 11.50
N TRP A 32 -10.48 3.07 10.95
CA TRP A 32 -10.05 3.95 9.89
C TRP A 32 -9.96 3.19 8.59
N ILE A 33 -10.61 3.72 7.57
CA ILE A 33 -10.76 3.09 6.26
C ILE A 33 -9.93 3.88 5.27
N GLY A 34 -8.95 3.21 4.66
CA GLY A 34 -8.15 3.79 3.58
C GLY A 34 -8.95 3.85 2.29
N GLN A 35 -8.94 5.01 1.65
CA GLN A 35 -9.59 5.28 0.38
C GLN A 35 -8.51 5.53 -0.67
N CYS A 36 -8.61 4.81 -1.78
CA CYS A 36 -7.74 5.01 -2.92
C CYS A 36 -8.20 6.26 -3.71
N PRO A 37 -7.27 6.92 -4.41
CA PRO A 37 -7.58 7.98 -5.35
C PRO A 37 -8.59 7.53 -6.40
N ALA A 38 -9.52 8.40 -6.79
CA ALA A 38 -10.51 8.11 -7.83
C ALA A 38 -9.88 7.73 -9.19
N ASN A 39 -8.69 8.27 -9.46
CA ASN A 39 -7.93 8.04 -10.69
C ASN A 39 -7.04 6.79 -10.64
N LEU A 40 -7.04 6.02 -9.55
CA LEU A 40 -6.29 4.77 -9.48
C LEU A 40 -7.09 3.64 -10.16
N ASP A 41 -6.77 3.36 -11.43
CA ASP A 41 -7.37 2.24 -12.14
C ASP A 41 -6.75 0.88 -11.76
N LYS A 42 -7.44 -0.20 -12.15
CA LYS A 42 -7.04 -1.58 -11.86
C LYS A 42 -5.68 -1.94 -12.45
N SER A 43 -5.38 -1.47 -13.66
CA SER A 43 -4.12 -1.74 -14.36
C SER A 43 -2.92 -1.11 -13.63
N THR A 44 -3.11 0.10 -13.14
CA THR A 44 -2.14 0.82 -12.32
C THR A 44 -1.96 0.13 -10.99
N ALA A 45 -3.05 -0.26 -10.31
CA ALA A 45 -2.98 -1.01 -9.06
C ALA A 45 -2.23 -2.34 -9.22
N GLU A 46 -2.48 -3.07 -10.31
CA GLU A 46 -1.76 -4.31 -10.62
C GLU A 46 -0.27 -4.05 -10.91
N THR A 47 0.05 -2.98 -11.64
CA THR A 47 1.44 -2.58 -11.89
C THR A 47 2.16 -2.21 -10.60
N LEU A 48 1.49 -1.50 -9.68
CA LEU A 48 2.02 -1.14 -8.37
C LEU A 48 2.25 -2.36 -7.49
N LEU A 49 1.35 -3.35 -7.55
CA LEU A 49 1.49 -4.63 -6.86
C LEU A 49 2.71 -5.41 -7.37
N LYS A 50 2.84 -5.57 -8.69
CA LYS A 50 3.93 -6.33 -9.31
C LYS A 50 5.31 -5.73 -9.03
N ASN A 51 5.39 -4.41 -8.94
CA ASN A 51 6.62 -3.65 -8.68
C ASN A 51 6.83 -3.31 -7.20
N GLY A 52 5.97 -3.78 -6.30
CA GLY A 52 6.05 -3.49 -4.88
C GLY A 52 7.22 -4.21 -4.18
N ILE A 53 7.41 -3.86 -2.91
CA ILE A 53 8.41 -4.45 -2.02
C ILE A 53 7.71 -5.44 -1.10
N GLY A 54 8.07 -6.71 -1.22
CA GLY A 54 7.58 -7.75 -0.32
C GLY A 54 8.15 -7.62 1.09
N GLU A 55 7.32 -7.90 2.08
CA GLU A 55 7.67 -8.12 3.48
C GLU A 55 7.15 -9.50 3.87
N TRP A 56 8.01 -10.31 4.47
CA TRP A 56 7.71 -11.66 4.93
C TRP A 56 7.68 -11.67 6.45
N ASP A 57 6.67 -12.35 7.03
CA ASP A 57 6.65 -12.59 8.47
C ASP A 57 7.65 -13.71 8.83
N ASP A 58 7.78 -14.73 7.98
CA ASP A 58 8.83 -15.75 8.03
C ASP A 58 9.59 -15.83 6.67
N PRO A 59 10.93 -15.72 6.64
CA PRO A 59 11.72 -15.82 5.41
C PRO A 59 11.59 -17.14 4.64
N SER A 60 11.06 -18.20 5.26
CA SER A 60 10.80 -19.50 4.63
C SER A 60 9.48 -19.55 3.86
N GLU A 61 8.61 -18.55 4.02
CA GLU A 61 7.35 -18.48 3.27
C GLU A 61 7.59 -18.22 1.78
N ALA A 62 6.85 -18.95 0.94
CA ALA A 62 6.97 -18.86 -0.51
C ALA A 62 6.45 -17.52 -1.08
N HIS A 63 5.64 -16.79 -0.33
CA HIS A 63 5.01 -15.55 -0.74
C HIS A 63 5.08 -14.51 0.39
N PRO A 64 5.16 -13.20 0.06
CA PRO A 64 5.22 -12.17 1.09
C PRO A 64 3.92 -12.08 1.87
N ALA A 65 4.00 -11.84 3.17
CA ALA A 65 2.86 -11.52 4.02
C ALA A 65 2.24 -10.16 3.64
N ARG A 66 3.07 -9.21 3.20
CA ARG A 66 2.64 -7.86 2.77
C ARG A 66 3.46 -7.39 1.58
N ILE A 67 2.88 -6.58 0.71
CA ILE A 67 3.59 -5.93 -0.38
C ILE A 67 3.37 -4.42 -0.26
N PHE A 68 4.45 -3.67 -0.06
CA PHE A 68 4.41 -2.22 0.06
C PHE A 68 4.74 -1.54 -1.26
N THR A 69 4.14 -0.39 -1.50
CA THR A 69 4.46 0.42 -2.68
C THR A 69 4.19 1.89 -2.41
N TYR A 70 4.75 2.75 -3.26
CA TYR A 70 4.56 4.20 -3.19
C TYR A 70 3.86 4.70 -4.45
N TYR A 71 2.81 5.49 -4.27
CA TYR A 71 2.06 6.08 -5.37
C TYR A 71 1.42 7.41 -4.98
N GLN A 72 1.66 8.45 -5.78
CA GLN A 72 1.04 9.77 -5.66
C GLN A 72 1.03 10.32 -4.23
N GLY A 73 2.20 10.38 -3.60
CA GLY A 73 2.32 10.94 -2.27
C GLY A 73 1.91 10.02 -1.12
N ALA A 74 1.48 8.78 -1.37
CA ALA A 74 1.03 7.88 -0.32
C ALA A 74 1.73 6.52 -0.34
N VAL A 75 1.92 5.94 0.85
CA VAL A 75 2.33 4.56 1.01
C VAL A 75 1.10 3.67 0.94
N TYR A 76 1.18 2.58 0.19
CA TYR A 76 0.17 1.55 0.12
C TYR A 76 0.74 0.24 0.64
N VAL A 77 -0.13 -0.59 1.19
CA VAL A 77 0.16 -1.97 1.53
C VAL A 77 -0.87 -2.86 0.87
N ALA A 78 -0.41 -3.98 0.33
CA ALA A 78 -1.25 -5.05 -0.15
C ALA A 78 -1.07 -6.30 0.70
N VAL A 79 -2.17 -6.94 1.07
CA VAL A 79 -2.20 -8.18 1.86
C VAL A 79 -2.83 -9.29 1.03
N PRO A 80 -2.45 -10.56 1.23
CA PRO A 80 -2.99 -11.66 0.45
C PRO A 80 -4.51 -11.77 0.68
N THR A 81 -5.27 -11.87 -0.41
CA THR A 81 -6.66 -12.37 -0.38
C THR A 81 -6.68 -13.87 -0.58
N GLU A 82 -5.83 -14.36 -1.48
CA GLU A 82 -5.46 -15.77 -1.61
C GLU A 82 -3.93 -15.86 -1.60
N PRO A 83 -3.33 -16.44 -0.54
CA PRO A 83 -1.87 -16.49 -0.40
C PRO A 83 -1.17 -17.09 -1.61
N GLY A 84 -0.17 -16.38 -2.14
CA GLY A 84 0.57 -16.79 -3.34
C GLY A 84 -0.14 -16.56 -4.68
N LEU A 85 -1.38 -16.07 -4.69
CA LEU A 85 -2.17 -15.85 -5.91
C LEU A 85 -2.65 -14.42 -6.08
N SER A 86 -3.30 -13.85 -5.07
CA SER A 86 -3.94 -12.53 -5.17
C SER A 86 -3.80 -11.71 -3.92
N TYR A 87 -3.70 -10.39 -4.12
CA TYR A 87 -3.47 -9.42 -3.05
C TYR A 87 -4.41 -8.23 -3.20
N HIS A 88 -4.88 -7.72 -2.06
CA HIS A 88 -5.70 -6.52 -1.97
C HIS A 88 -4.91 -5.36 -1.36
N GLY A 89 -4.80 -4.27 -2.12
CA GLY A 89 -4.06 -3.06 -1.76
C GLY A 89 -4.92 -1.95 -1.18
N PHE A 90 -4.42 -1.27 -0.16
CA PHE A 90 -5.03 -0.07 0.44
C PHE A 90 -3.97 0.90 0.98
N PRO A 91 -4.30 2.20 1.14
CA PRO A 91 -3.39 3.17 1.76
C PRO A 91 -2.95 2.72 3.15
N TRP A 92 -1.64 2.75 3.41
CA TRP A 92 -1.05 2.33 4.66
C TRP A 92 -1.06 3.46 5.69
N ARG A 93 -1.37 3.08 6.92
CA ARG A 93 -1.22 3.91 8.11
C ARG A 93 -0.80 3.06 9.30
N GLY A 94 -0.10 3.69 10.23
CA GLY A 94 0.21 3.16 11.54
C GLY A 94 -1.04 2.78 12.31
N ARG A 95 -0.92 1.67 13.05
CA ARG A 95 -1.92 1.14 13.96
C ARG A 95 -1.23 0.74 15.27
N PRO A 96 -1.96 0.68 16.41
CA PRO A 96 -1.39 0.13 17.64
C PRO A 96 -0.76 -1.25 17.38
N GLY A 97 0.50 -1.42 17.74
CA GLY A 97 1.28 -2.66 17.50
C GLY A 97 1.93 -2.78 16.12
N GLN A 98 1.56 -1.96 15.13
CA GLN A 98 2.20 -1.88 13.82
C GLN A 98 2.20 -0.42 13.35
N ASN A 99 2.96 0.40 14.08
CA ASN A 99 2.97 1.84 13.89
C ASN A 99 4.01 2.31 12.89
N ARG A 100 4.91 1.42 12.44
CA ARG A 100 5.99 1.79 11.52
C ARG A 100 6.17 0.82 10.37
N VAL A 101 6.47 1.36 9.21
CA VAL A 101 7.02 0.60 8.08
C VAL A 101 8.42 0.10 8.45
N ALA A 102 8.72 -1.17 8.16
CA ALA A 102 10.03 -1.75 8.43
C ALA A 102 11.14 -0.99 7.70
N ARG A 103 12.31 -0.82 8.34
CA ARG A 103 13.43 -0.02 7.80
C ARG A 103 13.88 -0.46 6.38
N PRO A 104 13.99 -1.77 6.06
CA PRO A 104 14.34 -2.20 4.71
C PRO A 104 13.32 -1.77 3.65
N VAL A 105 12.03 -1.92 3.97
CA VAL A 105 10.92 -1.51 3.09
C VAL A 105 10.93 0.00 2.90
N LEU A 106 11.08 0.76 3.99
CA LEU A 106 11.12 2.22 3.94
C LEU A 106 12.24 2.74 3.04
N LYS A 107 13.44 2.12 3.09
CA LYS A 107 14.56 2.50 2.22
C LYS A 107 14.21 2.38 0.73
N GLU A 108 13.51 1.32 0.34
CA GLU A 108 13.10 1.12 -1.04
C GLU A 108 11.95 2.05 -1.45
N LEU A 109 11.01 2.34 -0.53
CA LEU A 109 9.95 3.35 -0.78
C LEU A 109 10.55 4.74 -1.00
N ILE A 110 11.59 5.11 -0.24
CA ILE A 110 12.31 6.38 -0.43
C ILE A 110 12.92 6.43 -1.83
N LYS A 111 13.60 5.36 -2.29
CA LYS A 111 14.13 5.30 -3.66
C LYS A 111 13.04 5.42 -4.72
N MET A 112 11.88 4.79 -4.51
CA MET A 112 10.73 4.91 -5.43
C MET A 112 10.24 6.35 -5.53
N ALA A 113 10.17 7.07 -4.41
CA ALA A 113 9.79 8.47 -4.37
C ALA A 113 10.86 9.39 -4.98
N GLU A 114 12.15 9.12 -4.72
CA GLU A 114 13.29 9.85 -5.31
C GLU A 114 13.28 9.76 -6.83
N ASN A 115 13.09 8.55 -7.38
CA ASN A 115 13.00 8.31 -8.82
C ASN A 115 11.83 9.06 -9.49
N ARG A 116 10.83 9.48 -8.71
CA ARG A 116 9.66 10.25 -9.17
C ARG A 116 9.76 11.74 -8.83
N GLY A 117 10.77 12.17 -8.08
CA GLY A 117 10.89 13.54 -7.56
C GLY A 117 9.89 13.87 -6.45
N GLU A 118 9.30 12.87 -5.78
CA GLU A 118 8.19 13.02 -4.84
C GLU A 118 8.59 12.77 -3.37
N THR A 119 9.89 12.77 -3.03
CA THR A 119 10.40 12.47 -1.68
C THR A 119 9.73 13.32 -0.58
N LYS A 120 9.45 14.60 -0.84
CA LYS A 120 8.75 15.47 0.11
C LYS A 120 7.31 15.02 0.40
N ALA A 121 6.62 14.52 -0.62
CA ALA A 121 5.26 14.01 -0.47
C ALA A 121 5.25 12.69 0.33
N LEU A 122 6.22 11.81 0.07
CA LEU A 122 6.41 10.61 0.90
C LEU A 122 6.69 10.97 2.36
N GLN A 123 7.62 11.91 2.61
CA GLN A 123 7.96 12.32 3.99
C GLN A 123 6.71 12.85 4.71
N LYS A 124 5.93 13.73 4.05
CA LYS A 124 4.68 14.25 4.61
C LYS A 124 3.72 13.12 5.00
N TRP A 125 3.52 12.13 4.14
CA TRP A 125 2.66 10.97 4.44
C TRP A 125 3.15 10.20 5.67
N LEU A 126 4.46 9.98 5.77
CA LEU A 126 5.06 9.28 6.91
C LEU A 126 4.90 10.10 8.20
N ASP A 127 5.09 11.41 8.17
CA ASP A 127 4.91 12.26 9.35
C ASP A 127 3.45 12.22 9.85
N GLU A 128 2.49 12.17 8.93
CA GLU A 128 1.05 12.14 9.23
C GLU A 128 0.54 10.75 9.65
N HIS A 129 1.19 9.67 9.20
CA HIS A 129 0.61 8.32 9.29
C HIS A 129 1.54 7.24 9.84
N ASN A 130 2.83 7.50 10.06
CA ASN A 130 3.82 6.54 10.59
C ASN A 130 3.94 6.65 12.13
N THR A 131 2.80 6.75 12.82
CA THR A 131 2.67 7.08 14.24
C THR A 131 2.09 5.94 15.06
#